data_AF-A0A9W7KXS6-F1
#
_entry.id   AF-A0A9W7KXS6-F1
#
_cell.length_a   1.000
_cell.length_b   1.000
_cell.length_c   1.000
_cell.angle_alpha   90.00
_cell.angle_beta   90.00
_cell.angle_gamma   90.00
#
_symmetry.space_group_name_H-M   'P 1'
#
loop_
_entity.id
_entity.type
_entity.pdbx_description
1 polymer ?
#
loop_
_entity_poly.entity_id
_entity_poly.type
_entity_poly.pdbx_seq_one_letter_code
_entity_poly.pdbx_strand_id
1 'polypeptide(L)'
;MKLLLLTTLLLPLTTAFTPPTAFTATKPPSTSTRLNENFGLYLPNLNDTDDITPDLLKGEANYKQWVGSIEDDSFLNRQYDVLARIRELGLLGKTVDSGLLSNLEKQGVDLETIESLLPTLQKLKVLEITGNNQQMLLNLLAPPLVEGAPLLIPILSGAVGVGPIAFFGASAGLLGLEFALSSSGAQIPFVGLSAAFYLGLILVPLAGVSGGLGIALGAAGKNK
;
A
#
# COMPACT_ATOMS: atom_id res chain seq x y z
N MET A 1 -5.00 24.19 51.08
CA MET A 1 -3.71 23.85 50.42
C MET A 1 -3.72 22.34 50.22
N LYS A 2 -3.72 21.73 49.05
CA LYS A 2 -3.04 22.04 47.78
C LYS A 2 -3.94 21.58 46.62
N LEU A 3 -4.50 22.56 45.91
CA LEU A 3 -5.09 22.41 44.59
C LEU A 3 -4.02 22.93 43.63
N LEU A 4 -3.05 22.08 43.27
CA LEU A 4 -1.89 22.49 42.47
C LEU A 4 -1.21 21.26 41.86
N LEU A 5 -1.88 20.60 40.92
CA LEU A 5 -1.26 19.57 40.07
C LEU A 5 -2.05 19.36 38.76
N LEU A 6 -2.55 20.47 38.19
CA LEU A 6 -3.29 20.50 36.94
C LEU A 6 -2.86 21.72 36.09
N THR A 7 -1.56 21.86 35.82
CA THR A 7 -1.02 23.02 35.05
C THR A 7 0.32 22.74 34.33
N THR A 8 0.52 21.56 33.73
CA THR A 8 1.69 21.30 32.86
C THR A 8 1.32 20.68 31.52
N LEU A 9 0.30 21.24 30.87
CA LEU A 9 -0.01 20.97 29.48
C LEU A 9 -0.47 22.30 28.88
N LEU A 10 0.41 23.07 28.24
CA LEU A 10 0.12 24.14 27.26
C LEU A 10 1.41 24.90 26.83
N LEU A 11 1.87 24.61 25.60
CA LEU A 11 2.54 25.49 24.59
C LEU A 11 4.03 25.90 24.77
N PRO A 12 4.80 26.20 23.68
CA PRO A 12 4.36 26.47 22.30
C PRO A 12 5.08 25.71 21.15
N LEU A 13 4.29 25.32 20.13
CA LEU A 13 4.69 25.32 18.71
C LEU A 13 4.72 26.78 18.24
N THR A 14 5.85 27.27 17.69
CA THR A 14 5.96 28.22 16.56
C THR A 14 7.33 28.92 16.49
N THR A 15 8.31 28.31 15.82
CA THR A 15 9.43 29.06 15.22
C THR A 15 9.79 28.45 13.87
N ALA A 16 8.99 28.77 12.84
CA ALA A 16 9.36 28.46 11.45
C ALA A 16 8.67 29.45 10.50
N PHE A 17 9.00 30.74 10.64
CA PHE A 17 8.79 31.72 9.57
C PHE A 17 9.72 32.91 9.76
N THR A 18 10.98 32.77 9.34
CA THR A 18 11.83 33.93 9.04
C THR A 18 11.63 34.30 7.57
N PRO A 19 11.16 35.51 7.24
CA PRO A 19 11.13 35.96 5.85
C PRO A 19 12.57 36.06 5.32
N PRO A 20 12.85 35.64 4.08
CA PRO A 20 14.17 35.86 3.49
C PRO A 20 14.43 37.37 3.38
N THR A 21 15.62 37.78 3.79
CA THR A 21 16.15 39.12 3.55
C THR A 21 16.04 39.48 2.07
N ALA A 22 15.50 40.68 1.81
CA ALA A 22 15.33 41.23 0.48
C ALA A 22 16.65 41.22 -0.28
N PHE A 23 16.69 40.49 -1.41
CA PHE A 23 17.77 40.61 -2.38
C PHE A 23 17.71 42.00 -3.01
N THR A 24 18.74 42.81 -2.79
CA THR A 24 19.02 44.00 -3.58
C THR A 24 19.26 43.56 -5.02
N ALA A 25 18.29 43.80 -5.89
CA ALA A 25 18.38 43.51 -7.32
C ALA A 25 19.50 44.36 -7.95
N THR A 26 20.68 43.78 -8.09
CA THR A 26 21.72 44.33 -8.96
C THR A 26 21.35 43.92 -10.38
N LYS A 27 21.09 44.89 -11.26
CA LYS A 27 20.76 44.65 -12.67
C LYS A 27 21.90 43.84 -13.31
N PRO A 28 21.69 42.59 -13.75
CA PRO A 28 22.74 41.85 -14.43
C PRO A 28 23.09 42.54 -15.75
N PRO A 29 24.35 42.46 -16.21
CA PRO A 29 24.73 42.98 -17.52
C PRO A 29 23.83 42.33 -18.58
N SER A 30 23.32 43.16 -19.49
CA SER A 30 22.54 42.75 -20.66
C SER A 30 23.40 41.83 -21.52
N THR A 31 23.37 40.54 -21.21
CA THR A 31 23.94 39.48 -22.04
C THR A 31 22.87 39.20 -23.07
N SER A 32 23.18 39.37 -24.36
CA SER A 32 22.20 39.11 -25.42
C SER A 32 21.70 37.67 -25.26
N THR A 33 20.42 37.50 -24.95
CA THR A 33 19.79 36.19 -24.90
C THR A 33 19.80 35.62 -26.31
N ARG A 34 20.79 34.80 -26.63
CA ARG A 34 20.70 33.95 -27.82
C ARG A 34 19.73 32.84 -27.46
N LEU A 35 18.53 32.91 -28.02
CA LEU A 35 17.56 31.82 -28.00
C LEU A 35 18.16 30.66 -28.80
N ASN A 36 18.67 29.66 -28.07
CA ASN A 36 19.09 28.38 -28.65
C ASN A 36 17.91 27.41 -28.56
N GLU A 37 16.93 27.60 -29.45
CA GLU A 37 15.83 26.66 -29.63
C GLU A 37 16.15 25.75 -30.82
N ASN A 38 16.09 24.43 -30.63
CA ASN A 38 16.27 23.44 -31.69
C ASN A 38 14.90 23.05 -32.26
N PHE A 39 14.51 23.64 -33.39
CA PHE A 39 13.26 23.33 -34.10
C PHE A 39 13.32 22.04 -34.94
N GLY A 40 14.28 21.14 -34.70
CA GLY A 40 14.45 19.93 -35.51
C GLY A 40 14.99 20.21 -36.92
N LEU A 41 15.58 21.38 -37.15
CA LEU A 41 16.31 21.71 -38.38
C LEU A 41 17.78 21.30 -38.19
N TYR A 42 18.23 20.29 -38.95
CA TYR A 42 19.59 19.76 -38.83
C TYR A 42 20.61 20.72 -39.46
N LEU A 43 21.31 21.49 -38.63
CA LEU A 43 22.42 22.35 -39.03
C LEU A 43 23.72 21.76 -38.44
N PRO A 44 24.71 21.34 -39.26
CA PRO A 44 25.76 20.41 -38.84
C PRO A 44 26.74 20.84 -37.73
N ASN A 45 26.63 22.02 -37.12
CA ASN A 45 27.58 22.51 -36.11
C ASN A 45 26.95 23.43 -35.03
N LEU A 46 25.62 23.49 -34.93
CA LEU A 46 24.91 24.33 -33.95
C LEU A 46 24.03 23.53 -32.97
N ASN A 47 23.93 22.21 -33.16
CA ASN A 47 22.92 21.39 -32.47
C ASN A 47 23.46 20.59 -31.26
N ASP A 48 24.77 20.60 -31.00
CA ASP A 48 25.34 20.07 -29.75
C ASP A 48 25.23 21.11 -28.63
N THR A 49 24.01 21.26 -28.13
CA THR A 49 23.63 22.25 -27.11
C THR A 49 23.82 21.74 -25.68
N ASP A 50 24.08 20.45 -25.49
CA ASP A 50 24.05 19.80 -24.17
C ASP A 50 25.18 20.30 -23.24
N ASP A 51 26.34 20.67 -23.79
CA ASP A 51 27.49 21.17 -23.02
C ASP A 51 27.40 22.67 -22.68
N ILE A 52 26.57 23.44 -23.39
CA ILE A 52 26.52 24.92 -23.28
C ILE A 52 25.19 25.39 -22.66
N THR A 53 24.18 24.53 -22.59
CA THR A 53 22.86 24.89 -22.03
C THR A 53 22.89 24.91 -20.49
N PRO A 54 22.45 26.00 -19.83
CA PRO A 54 22.33 26.04 -18.38
C PRO A 54 21.39 24.96 -17.85
N ASP A 55 21.69 24.35 -16.69
CA ASP A 55 20.93 23.22 -16.15
C ASP A 55 19.42 23.50 -15.94
N LEU A 56 19.02 24.77 -15.75
CA LEU A 56 17.60 25.16 -15.70
C LEU A 56 16.84 24.92 -17.01
N LEU A 57 17.52 24.96 -18.16
CA LEU A 57 16.93 24.81 -19.49
C LEU A 57 17.04 23.37 -20.03
N LYS A 58 17.74 22.49 -19.31
CA LYS A 58 17.85 21.05 -19.63
C LYS A 58 16.65 20.23 -19.16
N GLY A 59 15.60 20.86 -18.63
CA GLY A 59 14.42 20.18 -18.11
C GLY A 59 13.78 19.21 -19.10
N GLU A 60 13.65 19.60 -20.37
CA GLU A 60 13.07 18.71 -21.40
C GLU A 60 14.00 17.54 -21.75
N ALA A 61 15.32 17.76 -21.87
CA ALA A 61 16.30 16.71 -22.16
C ALA A 61 16.39 15.70 -21.00
N ASN A 62 16.47 16.20 -19.76
CA ASN A 62 16.47 15.39 -18.54
C ASN A 62 15.16 14.62 -18.39
N TYR A 63 14.01 15.23 -18.74
CA TYR A 63 12.72 14.56 -18.71
C TYR A 63 12.64 13.43 -19.75
N LYS A 64 13.10 13.64 -20.99
CA LYS A 64 13.14 12.60 -22.02
C LYS A 64 14.05 11.44 -21.64
N GLN A 65 15.20 11.73 -21.05
CA GLN A 65 16.12 10.72 -20.55
C GLN A 65 15.51 9.94 -19.37
N TRP A 66 14.81 10.62 -18.47
CA TRP A 66 14.11 9.98 -17.35
C TRP A 66 12.94 9.10 -17.82
N VAL A 67 12.08 9.59 -18.73
CA VAL A 67 10.99 8.80 -19.31
C VAL A 67 11.54 7.57 -20.04
N GLY A 68 12.65 7.71 -20.78
CA GLY A 68 13.33 6.59 -21.42
C GLY A 68 14.02 5.62 -20.44
N SER A 69 14.24 6.02 -19.19
CA SER A 69 14.78 5.15 -18.13
C SER A 69 13.71 4.35 -17.38
N ILE A 70 12.42 4.65 -17.62
CA ILE A 70 11.33 3.84 -17.07
C ILE A 70 11.29 2.54 -17.87
N GLU A 71 11.70 1.44 -17.24
CA GLU A 71 11.55 0.12 -17.83
C GLU A 71 10.06 -0.18 -18.05
N ASP A 72 9.70 -0.52 -19.29
CA ASP A 72 8.37 -1.04 -19.63
C ASP A 72 8.01 -2.28 -18.81
N ASP A 73 9.01 -2.96 -18.25
CA ASP A 73 8.86 -4.17 -17.43
C ASP A 73 8.97 -3.90 -15.91
N SER A 74 8.80 -2.65 -15.49
CA SER A 74 8.75 -2.24 -14.08
C SER A 74 7.57 -2.88 -13.34
N PHE A 75 7.69 -3.09 -12.02
CA PHE A 75 6.63 -3.68 -11.17
C PHE A 75 5.27 -2.95 -11.26
N LEU A 76 5.26 -1.69 -11.66
CA LEU A 76 4.03 -0.91 -11.85
C LEU A 76 3.40 -1.14 -13.23
N ASN A 77 4.20 -1.52 -14.23
CA ASN A 77 3.77 -1.66 -15.62
C ASN A 77 3.61 -3.12 -16.09
N ARG A 78 4.37 -4.07 -15.52
CA ARG A 78 4.22 -5.50 -15.82
C ARG A 78 2.93 -6.02 -15.18
N GLN A 79 2.11 -6.72 -15.96
CA GLN A 79 0.94 -7.43 -15.45
C GLN A 79 1.35 -8.82 -14.95
N TYR A 80 1.13 -9.10 -13.66
CA TYR A 80 1.36 -10.44 -13.11
C TYR A 80 0.31 -11.42 -13.66
N ASP A 81 0.75 -12.51 -14.30
CA ASP A 81 -0.15 -13.55 -14.81
C ASP A 81 -0.63 -14.47 -13.69
N VAL A 82 -1.64 -13.98 -12.97
CA VAL A 82 -2.33 -14.69 -11.90
C VAL A 82 -2.86 -16.04 -12.37
N LEU A 83 -3.39 -16.13 -13.59
CA LEU A 83 -4.08 -17.33 -14.08
C LEU A 83 -3.10 -18.46 -14.41
N ALA A 84 -1.99 -18.13 -15.09
CA ALA A 84 -0.92 -19.09 -15.31
C ALA A 84 -0.39 -19.61 -13.97
N ARG A 85 -0.15 -18.72 -13.01
CA ARG A 85 0.41 -19.11 -11.71
C ARG A 85 -0.54 -19.95 -10.86
N ILE A 86 -1.84 -19.59 -10.80
CA ILE A 86 -2.86 -20.40 -10.11
C ILE A 86 -2.88 -21.82 -10.67
N ARG A 87 -2.77 -21.96 -11.99
CA ARG A 87 -2.74 -23.26 -12.68
C ARG A 87 -1.46 -24.03 -12.35
N GLU A 88 -0.30 -23.39 -12.44
CA GLU A 88 1.01 -24.00 -12.12
C GLU A 88 1.05 -24.53 -10.68
N LEU A 89 0.57 -23.74 -9.72
CA LEU A 89 0.56 -24.09 -8.30
C LEU A 89 -0.60 -25.03 -7.91
N GLY A 90 -1.54 -25.30 -8.84
CA GLY A 90 -2.71 -26.12 -8.60
C GLY A 90 -3.60 -25.61 -7.47
N LEU A 91 -3.72 -24.28 -7.31
CA LEU A 91 -4.36 -23.68 -6.12
C LEU A 91 -5.83 -24.05 -5.99
N LEU A 92 -6.54 -24.18 -7.12
CA LEU A 92 -7.95 -24.58 -7.11
C LEU A 92 -8.11 -26.01 -6.57
N GLY A 93 -7.25 -26.94 -7.02
CA GLY A 93 -7.22 -28.31 -6.49
C GLY A 93 -6.91 -28.33 -5.00
N LYS A 94 -5.84 -27.64 -4.57
CA LYS A 94 -5.48 -27.51 -3.14
C LYS A 94 -6.61 -26.93 -2.29
N THR A 95 -7.38 -25.98 -2.84
CA THR A 95 -8.52 -25.39 -2.13
C THR A 95 -9.63 -26.42 -1.92
N VAL A 96 -9.95 -27.20 -2.93
CA VAL A 96 -10.91 -28.31 -2.84
C VAL A 96 -10.41 -29.39 -1.88
N ASP A 97 -9.17 -29.84 -2.05
CA ASP A 97 -8.54 -30.90 -1.26
C ASP A 97 -8.42 -30.52 0.23
N SER A 98 -8.20 -29.22 0.50
CA SER A 98 -8.16 -28.71 1.88
C SER A 98 -9.52 -28.74 2.58
N GLY A 99 -10.61 -28.98 1.86
CA GLY A 99 -11.97 -28.93 2.39
C GLY A 99 -12.44 -27.51 2.75
N LEU A 100 -11.75 -26.46 2.30
CA LEU A 100 -12.07 -25.07 2.64
C LEU A 100 -13.53 -24.72 2.29
N LEU A 101 -13.97 -25.11 1.09
CA LEU A 101 -15.34 -24.84 0.62
C LEU A 101 -16.38 -25.59 1.47
N SER A 102 -16.12 -26.84 1.82
CA SER A 102 -17.00 -27.61 2.69
C SER A 102 -17.08 -27.00 4.10
N ASN A 103 -15.97 -26.48 4.62
CA ASN A 103 -15.95 -25.82 5.92
C ASN A 103 -16.69 -24.47 5.87
N LEU A 104 -16.56 -23.70 4.80
CA LEU A 104 -17.31 -22.45 4.61
C LEU A 104 -18.83 -22.70 4.55
N GLU A 105 -19.27 -23.73 3.83
CA GLU A 105 -20.68 -24.13 3.76
C GLU A 105 -21.21 -24.61 5.11
N LYS A 106 -20.40 -25.36 5.89
CA LYS A 106 -20.76 -25.74 7.26
C LYS A 106 -20.99 -24.51 8.14
N GLN A 107 -20.15 -23.48 7.99
CA GLN A 107 -20.27 -22.19 8.68
C GLN A 107 -21.40 -21.30 8.14
N GLY A 108 -22.18 -21.75 7.15
CA GLY A 108 -23.33 -21.03 6.63
C GLY A 108 -22.99 -19.96 5.60
N VAL A 109 -21.77 -19.96 5.05
CA VAL A 109 -21.41 -19.04 3.96
C VAL A 109 -21.96 -19.60 2.66
N ASP A 110 -23.17 -19.18 2.33
CA ASP A 110 -23.85 -19.47 1.07
C ASP A 110 -23.88 -18.25 0.14
N LEU A 111 -24.47 -18.43 -1.04
CA LEU A 111 -24.60 -17.36 -2.02
C LEU A 111 -25.43 -16.19 -1.48
N GLU A 112 -26.49 -16.47 -0.73
CA GLU A 112 -27.36 -15.45 -0.14
C GLU A 112 -26.61 -14.59 0.88
N THR A 113 -25.76 -15.20 1.70
CA THR A 113 -24.89 -14.50 2.64
C THR A 113 -23.89 -13.61 1.91
N ILE A 114 -23.30 -14.09 0.82
CA ILE A 114 -22.39 -13.29 -0.01
C ILE A 114 -23.13 -12.11 -0.65
N GLU A 115 -24.37 -12.32 -1.11
CA GLU A 115 -25.24 -11.26 -1.63
C GLU A 115 -25.59 -10.23 -0.55
N SER A 116 -25.80 -10.64 0.69
CA SER A 116 -26.03 -9.72 1.81
C SER A 116 -24.79 -8.88 2.18
N LEU A 117 -23.59 -9.41 1.89
CA LEU A 117 -22.31 -8.72 2.12
C LEU A 117 -22.00 -7.68 1.05
N LEU A 118 -22.48 -7.87 -0.18
CA LEU A 118 -22.27 -6.95 -1.31
C LEU A 118 -22.68 -5.49 -0.99
N PRO A 119 -23.88 -5.20 -0.46
CA PRO A 119 -24.27 -3.85 -0.05
C PRO A 119 -23.33 -3.25 1.01
N THR A 120 -22.83 -4.07 1.93
CA THR A 120 -21.91 -3.62 2.99
C THR A 120 -20.54 -3.27 2.41
N LEU A 121 -20.01 -4.11 1.51
CA LEU A 121 -18.78 -3.85 0.77
C LEU A 121 -18.88 -2.60 -0.12
N GLN A 122 -20.05 -2.35 -0.70
CA GLN A 122 -20.34 -1.12 -1.45
C GLN A 122 -20.35 0.13 -0.54
N LYS A 123 -20.99 0.06 0.64
CA LYS A 123 -20.96 1.15 1.64
C LYS A 123 -19.54 1.46 2.12
N LEU A 124 -18.72 0.41 2.27
CA LEU A 124 -17.30 0.51 2.63
C LEU A 124 -16.41 0.94 1.45
N LYS A 125 -16.99 1.18 0.25
CA LYS A 125 -16.27 1.55 -0.99
C LYS A 125 -15.15 0.58 -1.37
N VAL A 126 -15.19 -0.66 -0.88
CA VAL A 126 -14.15 -1.67 -1.18
C VAL A 126 -14.11 -1.95 -2.68
N LEU A 127 -15.28 -2.02 -3.32
CA LEU A 127 -15.38 -2.24 -4.77
C LEU A 127 -14.82 -1.06 -5.57
N GLU A 128 -15.01 0.18 -5.10
CA GLU A 128 -14.49 1.39 -5.75
C GLU A 128 -12.96 1.45 -5.62
N ILE A 129 -12.43 1.17 -4.43
CA ILE A 129 -10.98 1.11 -4.18
C ILE A 129 -10.35 -0.01 -5.03
N THR A 130 -11.00 -1.18 -5.11
CA THR A 130 -10.49 -2.31 -5.87
C THR A 130 -10.52 -2.07 -7.38
N GLY A 131 -11.62 -1.50 -7.90
CA GLY A 131 -11.75 -1.19 -9.32
C GLY A 131 -10.78 -0.09 -9.78
N ASN A 132 -10.63 0.98 -9.00
CA ASN A 132 -9.78 2.11 -9.39
C ASN A 132 -8.28 1.83 -9.23
N ASN A 133 -7.90 0.87 -8.39
CA ASN A 133 -6.50 0.54 -8.12
C ASN A 133 -6.16 -0.90 -8.53
N GLN A 134 -6.91 -1.49 -9.47
CA GLN A 134 -6.80 -2.90 -9.82
C GLN A 134 -5.36 -3.30 -10.19
N GLN A 135 -4.67 -2.50 -11.00
CA GLN A 135 -3.29 -2.77 -11.39
C GLN A 135 -2.32 -2.71 -10.21
N MET A 136 -2.49 -1.73 -9.32
CA MET A 136 -1.68 -1.60 -8.10
C MET A 136 -1.93 -2.77 -7.15
N LEU A 137 -3.19 -3.16 -6.94
CA LEU A 137 -3.55 -4.26 -6.05
C LEU A 137 -3.10 -5.59 -6.61
N LEU A 138 -3.23 -5.81 -7.92
CA LEU A 138 -2.72 -7.02 -8.56
C LEU A 138 -1.20 -7.11 -8.44
N ASN A 139 -0.47 -6.04 -8.73
CA ASN A 139 0.99 -6.11 -8.69
C ASN A 139 1.55 -6.13 -7.27
N LEU A 140 0.87 -5.53 -6.29
CA LEU A 140 1.30 -5.50 -4.90
C LEU A 140 0.87 -6.73 -4.10
N LEU A 141 -0.39 -7.16 -4.26
CA LEU A 141 -0.99 -8.21 -3.43
C LEU A 141 -0.99 -9.58 -4.10
N ALA A 142 -1.11 -9.65 -5.44
CA ALA A 142 -1.22 -10.95 -6.09
C ALA A 142 0.05 -11.81 -5.93
N PRO A 143 1.29 -11.30 -6.07
CA PRO A 143 2.47 -12.14 -5.88
C PRO A 143 2.53 -12.81 -4.49
N PRO A 144 2.43 -12.09 -3.35
CA PRO A 144 2.49 -12.73 -2.05
C PRO A 144 1.27 -13.62 -1.77
N LEU A 145 0.07 -13.27 -2.26
CA LEU A 145 -1.12 -14.09 -2.05
C LEU A 145 -1.09 -15.39 -2.86
N VAL A 146 -0.73 -15.33 -4.14
CA VAL A 146 -0.75 -16.49 -5.04
C VAL A 146 0.41 -17.42 -4.71
N GLU A 147 1.60 -16.90 -4.45
CA GLU A 147 2.76 -17.74 -4.10
C GLU A 147 2.71 -18.26 -2.67
N GLY A 148 2.13 -17.48 -1.74
CA GLY A 148 1.89 -17.92 -0.36
C GLY A 148 0.68 -18.83 -0.20
N ALA A 149 -0.24 -18.86 -1.18
CA ALA A 149 -1.47 -19.63 -1.10
C ALA A 149 -1.29 -21.12 -0.75
N PRO A 150 -0.31 -21.87 -1.28
CA PRO A 150 -0.13 -23.27 -0.89
C PRO A 150 0.08 -23.49 0.60
N LEU A 151 0.69 -22.51 1.30
CA LEU A 151 0.88 -22.53 2.75
C LEU A 151 -0.35 -22.00 3.49
N LEU A 152 -0.99 -20.97 2.96
CA LEU A 152 -2.13 -20.31 3.59
C LEU A 152 -3.43 -21.12 3.51
N ILE A 153 -3.68 -21.81 2.40
CA ILE A 153 -4.93 -22.56 2.16
C ILE A 153 -5.23 -23.57 3.29
N PRO A 154 -4.28 -24.43 3.73
CA PRO A 154 -4.54 -25.35 4.85
C PRO A 154 -4.84 -24.62 6.17
N ILE A 155 -4.11 -23.53 6.45
CA ILE A 155 -4.29 -22.73 7.67
C ILE A 155 -5.68 -22.09 7.67
N LEU A 156 -6.08 -21.50 6.55
CA LEU A 156 -7.39 -20.90 6.38
C LEU A 156 -8.51 -21.95 6.48
N SER A 157 -8.33 -23.12 5.87
CA SER A 157 -9.31 -24.21 5.98
C SER A 157 -9.49 -24.67 7.42
N GLY A 158 -8.39 -24.82 8.18
CA GLY A 158 -8.43 -25.12 9.60
C GLY A 158 -9.14 -24.04 10.42
N ALA A 159 -8.81 -22.77 10.17
CA ALA A 159 -9.43 -21.63 10.86
C ALA A 159 -10.93 -21.52 10.57
N VAL A 160 -11.36 -21.70 9.32
CA VAL A 160 -12.78 -21.77 8.95
C VAL A 160 -13.47 -22.97 9.59
N GLY A 161 -12.78 -24.11 9.69
CA GLY A 161 -13.29 -25.29 10.39
C GLY A 161 -13.60 -25.01 11.87
N VAL A 162 -12.78 -24.20 12.54
CA VAL A 162 -13.00 -23.75 13.93
C VAL A 162 -14.12 -22.69 14.01
N GLY A 163 -14.28 -21.87 12.98
CA GLY A 163 -15.35 -20.88 12.86
C GLY A 163 -14.96 -19.48 13.38
N PRO A 164 -15.94 -18.62 13.72
CA PRO A 164 -15.71 -17.19 13.99
C PRO A 164 -14.66 -16.90 15.07
N ILE A 165 -14.56 -17.77 16.08
CA ILE A 165 -13.65 -17.57 17.22
C ILE A 165 -12.18 -17.63 16.82
N ALA A 166 -11.81 -18.41 15.80
CA ALA A 166 -10.43 -18.45 15.30
C ALA A 166 -10.02 -17.11 14.70
N PHE A 167 -10.94 -16.46 13.98
CA PHE A 167 -10.72 -15.17 13.34
C PHE A 167 -10.72 -14.01 14.34
N PHE A 168 -11.59 -14.04 15.36
CA PHE A 168 -11.52 -13.09 16.46
C PHE A 168 -10.25 -13.27 17.30
N GLY A 169 -9.85 -14.52 17.58
CA GLY A 169 -8.60 -14.83 18.26
C GLY A 169 -7.38 -14.33 17.50
N ALA A 170 -7.36 -14.54 16.18
CA ALA A 170 -6.32 -14.00 15.31
C ALA A 170 -6.29 -12.46 15.32
N SER A 171 -7.46 -11.81 15.20
CA SER A 171 -7.57 -10.35 15.26
C SER A 171 -7.05 -9.80 16.60
N ALA A 172 -7.50 -10.37 17.72
CA ALA A 172 -7.05 -9.98 19.05
C ALA A 172 -5.54 -10.23 19.24
N GLY A 173 -5.03 -11.36 18.74
CA GLY A 173 -3.60 -11.68 18.79
C GLY A 173 -2.75 -10.69 18.00
N LEU A 174 -3.19 -10.31 16.80
CA LEU A 174 -2.49 -9.34 15.94
C LEU A 174 -2.50 -7.92 16.56
N LEU A 175 -3.63 -7.48 17.12
CA LEU A 175 -3.71 -6.19 17.83
C LEU A 175 -2.92 -6.20 19.14
N GLY A 176 -2.93 -7.31 19.87
CA GLY A 176 -2.13 -7.49 21.07
C GLY A 176 -0.63 -7.45 20.76
N LEU A 177 -0.22 -8.06 19.65
CA LEU A 177 1.15 -8.01 19.16
C LEU A 177 1.55 -6.58 18.76
N GLU A 178 0.68 -5.86 18.05
CA GLU A 178 0.93 -4.45 17.71
C GLU A 178 1.10 -3.59 18.96
N PHE A 179 0.23 -3.77 19.95
CA PHE A 179 0.34 -3.05 21.23
C PHE A 179 1.64 -3.41 21.98
N ALA A 180 2.04 -4.68 21.99
CA ALA A 180 3.29 -5.13 22.59
C ALA A 180 4.53 -4.53 21.88
N LEU A 181 4.50 -4.47 20.55
CA LEU A 181 5.57 -3.85 19.75
C LEU A 181 5.63 -2.34 20.00
N SER A 182 4.47 -1.67 20.09
CA SER A 182 4.42 -0.23 20.36
C SER A 182 4.87 0.13 21.77
N SER A 183 4.56 -0.70 22.76
CA SER A 183 4.91 -0.45 24.16
C SER A 183 6.34 -0.86 24.52
N SER A 184 6.91 -1.85 23.83
CA SER A 184 8.30 -2.27 24.03
C SER A 184 9.34 -1.30 23.46
N GLY A 185 8.93 -0.36 22.60
CA GLY A 185 9.86 0.56 21.92
C GLY A 185 10.85 -0.17 21.00
N ALA A 186 10.53 -1.40 20.59
CA ALA A 186 11.36 -2.20 19.71
C ALA A 186 11.62 -1.44 18.40
N GLN A 187 12.88 -1.36 18.00
CA GLN A 187 13.29 -0.71 16.75
C GLN A 187 13.81 -1.75 15.78
N ILE A 188 13.57 -1.51 14.50
CA ILE A 188 14.15 -2.35 13.45
C ILE A 188 15.57 -1.83 13.18
N PRO A 189 16.62 -2.63 13.42
CA PRO A 189 18.00 -2.15 13.54
C PRO A 189 18.59 -1.57 12.25
N PHE A 190 18.05 -1.93 11.08
CA PHE A 190 18.53 -1.46 9.78
C PHE A 190 17.84 -0.19 9.26
N VAL A 191 16.72 0.24 9.87
CA VAL A 191 15.94 1.42 9.45
C VAL A 191 15.72 2.44 10.57
N GLY A 192 16.05 2.11 11.82
CA GLY A 192 16.02 3.06 12.94
C GLY A 192 14.63 3.57 13.33
N LEU A 193 13.56 2.99 12.76
CA LEU A 193 12.17 3.31 13.11
C LEU A 193 11.59 2.20 14.00
N SER A 194 10.50 2.56 14.68
CA SER A 194 9.74 1.64 15.52
C SER A 194 9.25 0.43 14.72
N ALA A 195 9.43 -0.77 15.30
CA ALA A 195 8.89 -2.01 14.76
C ALA A 195 7.36 -1.98 14.72
N ALA A 196 6.72 -1.26 15.64
CA ALA A 196 5.27 -1.02 15.62
C ALA A 196 4.86 -0.20 14.40
N PHE A 197 5.64 0.80 13.99
CA PHE A 197 5.33 1.55 12.78
C PHE A 197 5.37 0.65 11.54
N TYR A 198 6.41 -0.15 11.37
CA TYR A 198 6.57 -1.00 10.20
C TYR A 198 5.64 -2.21 10.18
N LEU A 199 5.56 -2.94 11.29
CA LEU A 199 4.71 -4.12 11.39
C LEU A 199 3.25 -3.71 11.53
N GLY A 200 2.93 -2.59 12.16
CA GLY A 200 1.58 -2.05 12.28
C GLY A 200 0.92 -1.76 10.93
N LEU A 201 1.69 -1.38 9.91
CA LEU A 201 1.21 -1.25 8.53
C LEU A 201 0.63 -2.56 7.96
N ILE A 202 1.02 -3.71 8.50
CA ILE A 202 0.54 -5.04 8.09
C ILE A 202 -0.42 -5.61 9.14
N LEU A 203 -0.03 -5.55 10.43
CA LEU A 203 -0.75 -6.14 11.55
C LEU A 203 -2.13 -5.51 11.73
N VAL A 204 -2.25 -4.18 11.64
CA VAL A 204 -3.53 -3.50 11.85
C VAL A 204 -4.52 -3.80 10.72
N PRO A 205 -4.18 -3.68 9.43
CA PRO A 205 -5.08 -4.10 8.35
C PRO A 205 -5.42 -5.59 8.42
N LEU A 206 -4.45 -6.47 8.72
CA LEU A 206 -4.69 -7.90 8.81
C LEU A 206 -5.59 -8.27 9.99
N ALA A 207 -5.46 -7.58 11.12
CA ALA A 207 -6.36 -7.73 12.26
C ALA A 207 -7.78 -7.26 11.92
N GLY A 208 -7.91 -6.17 11.16
CA GLY A 208 -9.20 -5.68 10.66
C GLY A 208 -9.88 -6.68 9.72
N VAL A 209 -9.13 -7.23 8.76
CA VAL A 209 -9.61 -8.29 7.86
C VAL A 209 -10.02 -9.53 8.66
N SER A 210 -9.20 -9.97 9.61
CA SER A 210 -9.51 -11.13 10.46
C SER A 210 -10.77 -10.89 11.30
N GLY A 211 -10.90 -9.74 11.94
CA GLY A 211 -12.10 -9.38 12.70
C GLY A 211 -13.35 -9.30 11.81
N GLY A 212 -13.22 -8.72 10.61
CA GLY A 212 -14.29 -8.66 9.61
C GLY A 212 -14.75 -10.04 9.15
N LEU A 213 -13.81 -10.96 8.90
CA LEU A 213 -14.11 -12.36 8.58
C LEU A 213 -14.82 -13.07 9.75
N GLY A 214 -14.40 -12.81 11.00
CA GLY A 214 -15.08 -13.32 12.19
C GLY A 214 -16.52 -12.84 12.30
N ILE A 215 -16.78 -11.56 12.04
CA ILE A 215 -18.14 -10.99 12.00
C ILE A 215 -18.96 -11.63 10.88
N ALA A 216 -18.40 -11.73 9.67
CA ALA A 216 -19.09 -12.29 8.51
C ALA A 216 -19.47 -13.75 8.75
N LEU A 217 -18.54 -14.59 9.22
CA LEU A 217 -18.80 -15.98 9.56
C LEU A 217 -19.78 -16.12 10.73
N GLY A 218 -19.70 -15.24 11.73
CA GLY A 218 -20.62 -15.23 12.87
C GLY A 218 -22.04 -14.80 12.50
N ALA A 219 -22.19 -13.95 11.49
CA ALA A 219 -23.49 -13.60 10.92
C ALA A 219 -24.06 -14.75 10.07
N ALA A 220 -23.21 -15.37 9.24
CA ALA A 220 -23.56 -16.50 8.39
C ALA A 220 -24.07 -17.71 9.21
N GLY A 221 -23.37 -18.07 10.29
CA GLY A 221 -23.73 -19.19 11.15
C GLY A 221 -25.03 -19.01 11.96
N LYS A 222 -25.57 -17.78 12.04
CA LYS A 222 -26.85 -17.50 12.72
C LYS A 222 -28.08 -17.67 11.81
N ASN A 223 -27.89 -17.78 10.50
CA ASN A 223 -28.98 -17.95 9.52
C ASN A 223 -29.34 -19.44 9.27
N LYS A 224 -28.73 -20.37 10.01
CA LYS A 224 -29.16 -21.77 10.14
C LYS A 224 -30.05 -21.95 11.37
#